data_AF-A0A0F9EAL3-F1
#
_entry.id   AF-A0A0F9EAL3-F1
#
_cell.length_a   1.000
_cell.length_b   1.000
_cell.length_c   1.000
_cell.angle_alpha   90.00
_cell.angle_beta   90.00
_cell.angle_gamma   90.00
#
_symmetry.space_group_name_H-M   'P 1'
#
loop_
_entity.id
_entity.type
_entity.pdbx_description
1 polymer ?
#
loop_
_entity_poly.entity_id
_entity_poly.type
_entity_poly.pdbx_seq_one_letter_code
_entity_poly.pdbx_strand_id
1 'polypeptide(L)'
;MSSRALNGHIDQANFVLATVWYETNAALIEGQAVCYNYDYTGGGATVAEGSRSNRVESVSATNAQWFAGVSSAEYSAVSGGQFIDIYLPGSVCNIALNTACPNTVVGQGLFTFDVTAAVIGQFLRTGMPGAGSAVPLQTTSTG
;
A
#
# COMPACT_ATOMS: atom_id res chain seq x y z
N MET A 1 -11.32 32.15 7.07
CA MET A 1 -12.00 30.93 7.54
C MET A 1 -10.95 29.97 8.08
N SER A 2 -11.15 29.42 9.27
CA SER A 2 -10.12 28.75 10.06
C SER A 2 -9.59 27.48 9.35
N SER A 3 -8.27 27.43 9.20
CA SER A 3 -7.48 26.44 8.48
C SER A 3 -7.39 25.06 9.15
N ARG A 4 -8.04 24.86 10.30
CA ARG A 4 -7.98 23.60 11.06
C ARG A 4 -8.65 22.42 10.35
N ALA A 5 -9.69 22.65 9.57
CA ALA A 5 -10.40 21.57 8.88
C ALA A 5 -9.57 20.95 7.73
N LEU A 6 -8.73 21.76 7.05
CA LEU A 6 -7.89 21.31 5.93
C LEU A 6 -6.78 20.35 6.38
N ASN A 7 -6.18 20.61 7.54
CA ASN A 7 -5.10 19.78 8.10
C ASN A 7 -5.59 18.76 9.13
N GLY A 8 -6.90 18.60 9.32
CA GLY A 8 -7.46 17.71 10.34
C GLY A 8 -7.00 16.25 10.18
N HIS A 9 -6.64 15.84 8.98
CA HIS A 9 -6.09 14.51 8.69
C HIS A 9 -4.65 14.32 9.20
N ILE A 10 -3.90 15.40 9.38
CA ILE A 10 -2.56 15.38 10.00
C ILE A 10 -2.70 15.31 11.52
N ASP A 11 -3.69 16.01 12.07
CA ASP A 11 -3.92 16.11 13.51
C ASP A 11 -4.66 14.87 14.08
N GLN A 12 -5.47 14.19 13.26
CA GLN A 12 -6.08 12.90 13.61
C GLN A 12 -5.15 11.77 13.18
N ALA A 13 -4.36 11.26 14.13
CA ALA A 13 -3.60 10.01 13.99
C ALA A 13 -4.56 8.81 13.85
N ASN A 14 -5.23 8.71 12.70
CA ASN A 14 -6.23 7.68 12.42
C ASN A 14 -5.63 6.64 11.48
N PHE A 15 -4.90 5.69 12.03
CA PHE A 15 -4.33 4.58 11.27
C PHE A 15 -4.55 3.27 12.00
N VAL A 16 -4.61 2.20 11.22
CA VAL A 16 -4.67 0.82 11.69
C VAL A 16 -3.38 0.15 11.24
N LEU A 17 -2.53 -0.21 12.19
CA LEU A 17 -1.23 -0.85 11.93
C LEU A 17 -1.33 -2.36 12.10
N ALA A 18 -0.66 -3.11 11.22
CA ALA A 18 -0.44 -4.54 11.39
C ALA A 18 1.01 -4.90 11.08
N THR A 19 1.59 -5.79 11.89
CA THR A 19 2.88 -6.40 11.60
C THR A 19 2.66 -7.69 10.83
N VAL A 20 3.24 -7.78 9.63
CA VAL A 20 3.08 -8.89 8.70
C VAL A 20 4.43 -9.39 8.21
N TRP A 21 4.50 -10.64 7.77
CA TRP A 21 5.70 -11.22 7.19
C TRP A 21 5.77 -10.91 5.69
N TYR A 22 6.77 -10.17 5.26
CA TYR A 22 7.03 -9.88 3.86
C TYR A 22 7.99 -10.91 3.26
N GLU A 23 7.53 -11.65 2.26
CA GLU A 23 8.23 -12.83 1.74
C GLU A 23 9.19 -12.53 0.59
N THR A 24 9.03 -11.36 -0.05
CA THR A 24 9.84 -11.00 -1.21
C THR A 24 11.22 -10.49 -0.78
N ASN A 25 12.24 -10.74 -1.60
CA ASN A 25 13.61 -10.26 -1.42
C ASN A 25 13.84 -8.84 -1.98
N ALA A 26 12.80 -8.02 -2.08
CA ALA A 26 12.86 -6.67 -2.61
C ALA A 26 12.86 -5.64 -1.47
N ALA A 27 13.51 -4.50 -1.69
CA ALA A 27 13.33 -3.36 -0.80
C ALA A 27 11.93 -2.77 -0.98
N LEU A 28 11.39 -2.17 0.08
CA LEU A 28 10.16 -1.40 0.04
C LEU A 28 10.46 0.06 0.39
N ILE A 29 9.79 0.98 -0.27
CA ILE A 29 9.73 2.38 0.16
C ILE A 29 8.50 2.61 1.03
N GLU A 30 8.45 3.69 1.81
CA GLU A 30 7.26 4.07 2.58
C GLU A 30 6.04 4.32 1.68
N GLY A 31 4.87 3.82 2.10
CA GLY A 31 3.62 4.02 1.39
C GLY A 31 3.45 3.16 0.14
N GLN A 32 4.34 2.19 -0.08
CA GLN A 32 4.26 1.25 -1.20
C GLN A 32 3.21 0.17 -0.90
N ALA A 33 2.32 -0.09 -1.85
CA ALA A 33 1.32 -1.13 -1.74
C ALA A 33 1.95 -2.53 -1.64
N VAL A 34 1.32 -3.37 -0.82
CA VAL A 34 1.60 -4.81 -0.74
C VAL A 34 0.28 -5.59 -0.76
N CYS A 35 0.35 -6.83 -1.24
CA CYS A 35 -0.79 -7.75 -1.30
C CYS A 35 -0.56 -8.93 -0.37
N TYR A 36 -1.64 -9.49 0.17
CA TYR A 36 -1.56 -10.76 0.86
C TYR A 36 -1.08 -11.83 -0.11
N ASN A 37 -0.19 -12.69 0.37
CA ASN A 37 0.17 -13.90 -0.36
C ASN A 37 -0.98 -14.91 -0.23
N TYR A 38 -2.03 -14.69 -1.03
CA TYR A 38 -3.29 -15.41 -0.95
C TYR A 38 -3.18 -16.87 -1.43
N ASP A 39 -2.23 -17.12 -2.32
CA ASP A 39 -1.90 -18.42 -2.91
C ASP A 39 -0.73 -19.11 -2.18
N TYR A 40 -0.23 -18.51 -1.09
CA TYR A 40 0.70 -19.18 -0.19
C TYR A 40 0.09 -20.49 0.32
N THR A 41 0.78 -21.59 0.08
CA THR A 41 0.34 -22.88 0.56
C THR A 41 1.50 -23.61 1.23
N GLY A 42 1.50 -23.67 2.57
CA GLY A 42 2.46 -24.49 3.31
C GLY A 42 2.26 -26.01 3.06
N GLY A 43 1.11 -26.41 2.51
CA GLY A 43 0.75 -27.81 2.24
C GLY A 43 -0.29 -28.04 1.14
N GLY A 44 -0.47 -27.08 0.22
CA GLY A 44 -1.46 -27.11 -0.87
C GLY A 44 -2.69 -26.20 -0.68
N ALA A 45 -3.34 -25.82 -1.80
CA ALA A 45 -4.41 -24.81 -1.87
C ALA A 45 -5.77 -25.24 -1.28
N THR A 46 -5.84 -26.43 -0.67
CA THR A 46 -7.09 -27.08 -0.27
C THR A 46 -7.50 -26.81 1.19
N VAL A 47 -6.65 -26.14 1.98
CA VAL A 47 -6.90 -25.92 3.41
C VAL A 47 -6.91 -24.44 3.73
N ALA A 48 -7.84 -24.01 4.58
CA ALA A 48 -7.83 -22.68 5.16
C ALA A 48 -6.60 -22.55 6.07
N GLU A 49 -5.66 -21.68 5.69
CA GLU A 49 -4.42 -21.47 6.43
C GLU A 49 -4.42 -20.04 6.99
N GLY A 50 -4.59 -19.90 8.31
CA GLY A 50 -4.69 -18.59 8.96
C GLY A 50 -3.41 -17.73 8.83
N SER A 51 -2.29 -18.34 8.46
CA SER A 51 -1.02 -17.65 8.19
C SER A 51 -1.06 -16.79 6.92
N ARG A 52 -1.97 -17.06 5.96
CA ARG A 52 -2.05 -16.33 4.67
C ARG A 52 -2.34 -14.85 4.86
N SER A 53 -3.22 -14.52 5.80
CA SER A 53 -3.53 -13.12 6.14
C SER A 53 -2.47 -12.43 7.00
N ASN A 54 -1.37 -13.13 7.32
CA ASN A 54 -0.19 -12.57 8.00
C ASN A 54 1.06 -12.56 7.12
N ARG A 55 0.93 -12.96 5.83
CA ARG A 55 2.02 -12.96 4.85
C ARG A 55 1.68 -12.06 3.69
N VAL A 56 2.64 -11.26 3.27
CA VAL A 56 2.48 -10.29 2.19
C VAL A 56 3.64 -10.39 1.21
N GLU A 57 3.36 -9.95 -0.01
CA GLU A 57 4.31 -9.91 -1.11
C GLU A 57 4.13 -8.64 -1.93
N SER A 58 5.10 -8.37 -2.81
CA SER A 58 5.01 -7.28 -3.78
C SER A 58 3.74 -7.43 -4.63
N VAL A 59 3.10 -6.31 -4.94
CA VAL A 59 1.92 -6.33 -5.81
C VAL A 59 2.27 -6.84 -7.20
N SER A 60 1.33 -7.54 -7.80
CA SER A 60 1.43 -8.10 -9.15
C SER A 60 0.04 -8.16 -9.77
N ALA A 61 -0.01 -8.35 -11.09
CA ALA A 61 -1.29 -8.50 -11.79
C ALA A 61 -2.14 -9.68 -11.25
N THR A 62 -1.51 -10.69 -10.67
CA THR A 62 -2.18 -11.92 -10.18
C THR A 62 -2.66 -11.81 -8.73
N ASN A 63 -2.06 -10.93 -7.91
CA ASN A 63 -2.42 -10.78 -6.50
C ASN A 63 -3.12 -9.45 -6.16
N ALA A 64 -3.23 -8.50 -7.11
CA ALA A 64 -3.74 -7.15 -6.87
C ALA A 64 -5.14 -7.07 -6.21
N GLN A 65 -6.00 -8.06 -6.44
CA GLN A 65 -7.31 -8.12 -5.78
C GLN A 65 -7.22 -8.34 -4.26
N TRP A 66 -6.09 -8.83 -3.77
CA TRP A 66 -5.81 -9.17 -2.38
C TRP A 66 -4.94 -8.11 -1.70
N PHE A 67 -5.29 -6.84 -1.90
CA PHE A 67 -4.59 -5.72 -1.27
C PHE A 67 -4.58 -5.86 0.26
N ALA A 68 -3.38 -5.80 0.86
CA ALA A 68 -3.20 -5.92 2.30
C ALA A 68 -3.08 -4.55 2.98
N GLY A 69 -2.40 -3.61 2.31
CA GLY A 69 -2.10 -2.29 2.87
C GLY A 69 -0.92 -1.64 2.18
N VAL A 70 -0.37 -0.62 2.82
CA VAL A 70 0.86 0.05 2.40
C VAL A 70 1.93 -0.05 3.48
N SER A 71 3.21 -0.17 3.10
CA SER A 71 4.34 -0.15 4.03
C SER A 71 4.34 1.14 4.87
N SER A 72 4.59 1.03 6.18
CA SER A 72 4.63 2.20 7.06
C SER A 72 5.96 2.94 7.04
N ALA A 73 7.00 2.35 6.44
CA ALA A 73 8.35 2.88 6.39
C ALA A 73 9.11 2.29 5.19
N GLU A 74 10.35 2.76 4.99
CA GLU A 74 11.31 2.10 4.12
C GLU A 74 11.86 0.83 4.78
N TYR A 75 11.96 -0.25 4.00
CA TYR A 75 12.53 -1.53 4.43
C TYR A 75 13.58 -2.00 3.43
N SER A 76 14.79 -2.28 3.92
CA SER A 76 15.87 -2.86 3.13
C SER A 76 15.52 -4.27 2.63
N ALA A 77 16.06 -4.69 1.50
CA ALA A 77 15.89 -6.05 1.00
C ALA A 77 16.53 -7.08 1.95
N VAL A 78 15.75 -8.10 2.36
CA VAL A 78 16.23 -9.21 3.21
C VAL A 78 15.95 -10.53 2.51
N SER A 79 17.01 -11.33 2.31
CA SER A 79 16.87 -12.68 1.75
C SER A 79 16.12 -13.59 2.73
N GLY A 80 15.06 -14.24 2.26
CA GLY A 80 14.19 -15.08 3.08
C GLY A 80 13.02 -14.35 3.73
N GLY A 81 12.91 -13.02 3.55
CA GLY A 81 11.82 -12.21 4.07
C GLY A 81 12.10 -11.57 5.44
N GLN A 82 11.19 -10.71 5.87
CA GLN A 82 11.28 -9.97 7.14
C GLN A 82 9.89 -9.58 7.66
N PHE A 83 9.79 -9.25 8.95
CA PHE A 83 8.60 -8.58 9.44
C PHE A 83 8.61 -7.11 9.04
N ILE A 84 7.49 -6.63 8.54
CA ILE A 84 7.23 -5.23 8.22
C ILE A 84 5.94 -4.79 8.90
N ASP A 85 5.82 -3.48 9.12
CA ASP A 85 4.57 -2.87 9.53
C ASP A 85 3.87 -2.27 8.31
N ILE A 86 2.56 -2.45 8.25
CA ILE A 86 1.71 -1.92 7.20
C ILE A 86 0.54 -1.14 7.77
N TYR A 87 0.14 -0.09 7.06
CA TYR A 87 -1.13 0.58 7.27
C TYR A 87 -2.23 -0.17 6.52
N LEU A 88 -3.21 -0.69 7.27
CA LEU A 88 -4.35 -1.42 6.75
C LEU A 88 -5.37 -0.46 6.08
N PRO A 89 -6.26 -0.98 5.20
CA PRO A 89 -7.34 -0.21 4.63
C PRO A 89 -8.16 0.56 5.66
N GLY A 90 -8.50 1.81 5.35
CA GLY A 90 -9.18 2.74 6.26
C GLY A 90 -8.25 3.66 7.05
N SER A 91 -6.94 3.45 6.97
CA SER A 91 -5.94 4.33 7.58
C SER A 91 -5.75 5.64 6.81
N VAL A 92 -5.46 6.71 7.55
CA VAL A 92 -4.83 7.94 7.07
C VAL A 92 -3.32 7.76 7.17
N CYS A 93 -2.65 7.65 6.03
CA CYS A 93 -1.23 7.37 5.94
C CYS A 93 -0.62 7.97 4.66
N ASN A 94 0.71 7.96 4.60
CA ASN A 94 1.43 8.30 3.38
C ASN A 94 1.30 7.18 2.35
N ILE A 95 1.20 7.56 1.08
CA ILE A 95 1.24 6.65 -0.07
C ILE A 95 2.40 7.05 -0.97
N ALA A 96 3.09 6.06 -1.53
CA ALA A 96 4.13 6.29 -2.52
C ALA A 96 3.48 6.68 -3.84
N LEU A 97 3.74 7.89 -4.34
CA LEU A 97 3.22 8.34 -5.63
C LEU A 97 4.12 7.88 -6.78
N ASN A 98 3.49 7.38 -7.83
CA ASN A 98 4.18 7.10 -9.08
C ASN A 98 4.62 8.41 -9.74
N THR A 99 5.83 8.45 -10.29
CA THR A 99 6.37 9.63 -10.99
C THR A 99 5.54 10.04 -12.21
N ALA A 100 4.79 9.12 -12.81
CA ALA A 100 3.80 9.41 -13.86
C ALA A 100 2.56 10.16 -13.35
N CYS A 101 2.37 10.25 -12.02
CA CYS A 101 1.29 11.00 -11.39
C CYS A 101 1.83 12.04 -10.38
N PRO A 102 2.48 13.11 -10.89
CA PRO A 102 3.20 14.08 -10.05
C PRO A 102 2.32 14.84 -9.04
N ASN A 103 1.02 14.95 -9.31
CA ASN A 103 0.14 15.87 -8.59
C ASN A 103 -1.00 15.13 -7.88
N THR A 104 -1.10 15.34 -6.56
CA THR A 104 -2.30 15.05 -5.80
C THR A 104 -3.12 16.32 -5.66
N VAL A 105 -4.44 16.23 -5.80
CA VAL A 105 -5.34 17.38 -5.59
C VAL A 105 -6.45 16.90 -4.67
N VAL A 106 -6.61 17.58 -3.54
CA VAL A 106 -7.67 17.26 -2.57
C VAL A 106 -9.03 17.27 -3.27
N GLY A 107 -9.82 16.24 -3.01
CA GLY A 107 -11.16 16.11 -3.56
C GLY A 107 -11.21 15.74 -5.05
N GLN A 108 -10.07 15.46 -5.70
CA GLN A 108 -10.06 14.95 -7.06
C GLN A 108 -9.66 13.48 -7.12
N GLY A 109 -10.61 12.66 -7.56
CA GLY A 109 -10.39 11.28 -7.98
C GLY A 109 -9.91 10.34 -6.87
N LEU A 110 -9.78 9.07 -7.24
CA LEU A 110 -9.17 8.03 -6.43
C LEU A 110 -7.81 7.68 -7.04
N PHE A 111 -6.85 7.40 -6.17
CA PHE A 111 -5.58 6.81 -6.54
C PHE A 111 -5.65 5.31 -6.30
N THR A 112 -5.05 4.55 -7.20
CA THR A 112 -4.88 3.10 -7.07
C THR A 112 -3.42 2.75 -7.35
N PHE A 113 -2.96 1.62 -6.86
CA PHE A 113 -1.57 1.21 -7.07
C PHE A 113 -1.34 0.67 -8.48
N ASP A 114 -0.11 0.82 -8.96
CA ASP A 114 0.39 0.29 -10.20
C ASP A 114 1.06 -1.08 -10.00
N VAL A 115 1.01 -1.91 -11.03
CA VAL A 115 1.72 -3.19 -11.10
C VAL A 115 2.75 -3.23 -12.24
N THR A 116 2.94 -2.12 -12.96
CA THR A 116 3.98 -2.07 -14.01
C THR A 116 5.39 -2.06 -13.42
N ALA A 117 6.32 -2.71 -14.13
CA ALA A 117 7.65 -3.08 -13.62
C ALA A 117 8.56 -1.92 -13.20
N ALA A 118 8.29 -0.68 -13.64
CA ALA A 118 9.14 0.45 -13.32
C ALA A 118 8.96 0.95 -11.88
N VAL A 119 7.75 0.85 -11.31
CA VAL A 119 7.36 1.47 -10.03
C VAL A 119 6.19 0.70 -9.40
N ILE A 120 6.43 -0.59 -9.17
CA ILE A 120 5.47 -1.56 -8.61
C ILE A 120 4.99 -1.10 -7.22
N GLY A 121 3.67 -1.06 -7.03
CA GLY A 121 3.03 -0.71 -5.76
C GLY A 121 2.92 0.78 -5.47
N GLN A 122 3.34 1.65 -6.39
CA GLN A 122 3.13 3.09 -6.27
C GLN A 122 1.79 3.52 -6.84
N PHE A 123 1.22 4.59 -6.29
CA PHE A 123 -0.14 5.05 -6.56
C PHE A 123 -0.22 6.06 -7.70
N LEU A 124 -1.22 5.89 -8.57
CA LEU A 124 -1.60 6.81 -9.64
C LEU A 124 -3.12 6.78 -9.91
N ARG A 125 -3.64 7.75 -10.66
CA ARG A 125 -5.10 7.90 -10.90
C ARG A 125 -5.70 6.80 -11.77
N THR A 126 -4.92 6.26 -12.68
CA THR A 126 -5.26 5.18 -13.63
C THR A 126 -4.53 3.87 -13.29
N GLY A 127 -4.36 3.55 -12.00
CA GLY A 127 -3.75 2.30 -11.55
C GLY A 127 -4.71 1.12 -11.73
N MET A 128 -4.41 0.01 -11.05
CA MET A 128 -5.25 -1.19 -11.11
C MET A 128 -6.55 -0.99 -10.34
N PRO A 129 -7.73 -1.17 -10.96
CA PRO A 129 -8.99 -1.13 -10.24
C PRO A 129 -9.05 -2.29 -9.23
N GLY A 130 -9.24 -1.98 -7.95
CA GLY A 130 -9.21 -2.98 -6.88
C GLY A 130 -9.30 -2.38 -5.47
N ALA A 131 -9.09 -3.20 -4.45
CA ALA A 131 -9.30 -2.85 -3.04
C ALA A 131 -8.29 -1.84 -2.46
N GLY A 132 -7.14 -1.63 -3.12
CA GLY A 132 -6.15 -0.63 -2.73
C GLY A 132 -6.42 0.72 -3.38
N SER A 133 -7.38 1.47 -2.84
CA SER A 133 -7.68 2.84 -3.27
C SER A 133 -7.39 3.86 -2.18
N ALA A 134 -6.82 5.00 -2.55
CA ALA A 134 -6.55 6.13 -1.66
C ALA A 134 -7.22 7.42 -2.15
N VAL A 135 -7.75 8.20 -1.22
CA VAL A 135 -8.29 9.54 -1.48
C VAL A 135 -7.24 10.56 -1.02
N PRO A 136 -6.81 11.50 -1.86
CA PRO A 136 -5.84 12.50 -1.47
C PRO A 136 -6.44 13.48 -0.46
N LEU A 137 -5.77 13.65 0.69
CA LEU A 137 -6.15 14.60 1.74
C LEU A 137 -5.29 15.87 1.73
N GLN A 138 -4.19 15.85 0.97
CA GLN A 138 -3.34 17.00 0.69
C GLN A 138 -3.21 17.24 -0.81
N THR A 139 -3.09 18.49 -1.21
CA THR A 139 -2.72 18.86 -2.59
C THR A 139 -1.21 18.98 -2.64
N THR A 140 -0.59 18.20 -3.52
CA THR A 140 0.83 18.33 -3.86
C THR A 140 0.94 18.63 -5.34
N SER A 141 1.78 19.60 -5.68
CA SER A 141 2.20 19.86 -7.05
C SER A 141 3.70 19.74 -7.10
N THR A 142 4.24 18.81 -7.89
CA THR A 142 5.65 18.91 -8.25
C THR A 142 5.76 19.96 -9.35
N GLY A 143 6.58 20.99 -9.11
CA GLY A 143 6.88 22.04 -10.09
C GLY A 143 7.65 21.51 -11.30
#